data_AF-A0A2G0E6D1-F1
#
_entry.id   AF-A0A2G0E6D1-F1
#
_cell.length_a   1.000
_cell.length_b   1.000
_cell.length_c   1.000
_cell.angle_alpha   90.00
_cell.angle_beta   90.00
_cell.angle_gamma   90.00
#
_symmetry.space_group_name_H-M   'P 1'
#
loop_
_entity.id
_entity.type
_entity.pdbx_description
1 polymer ?
#
loop_
_entity_poly.entity_id
_entity_poly.type
_entity_poly.pdbx_seq_one_letter_code
_entity_poly.pdbx_strand_id
1 'polypeptide(L)'
;MKIKKLLIGLLCMATLGGINNIGQHVFTVDGDTSVIDILNKNKEINISPVLTFDEMVREVAKENGISIIQAQQELGFTAKSARQARTARATYRALSQSLTDNVSYRPTMRFYCETSESGNFRAIKRIVRVEM
;
A
#
# COMPACT_ATOMS: atom_id res chain seq x y z
N MET A 1 71.83 -28.96 -4.89
CA MET A 1 71.23 -27.75 -4.27
C MET A 1 69.83 -27.56 -4.82
N LYS A 2 68.96 -26.96 -4.02
CA LYS A 2 67.52 -27.15 -3.94
C LYS A 2 66.69 -26.25 -4.89
N ILE A 3 65.68 -26.87 -5.57
CA ILE A 3 64.28 -26.40 -5.82
C ILE A 3 64.14 -25.23 -6.85
N LYS A 4 63.17 -25.05 -7.78
CA LYS A 4 61.70 -25.27 -7.89
C LYS A 4 61.33 -25.37 -9.39
N LYS A 5 60.83 -26.50 -9.91
CA LYS A 5 59.41 -26.88 -10.11
C LYS A 5 58.53 -25.78 -10.74
N LEU A 6 58.06 -26.01 -11.99
CA LEU A 6 56.64 -26.22 -12.39
C LEU A 6 56.54 -26.19 -13.94
N LEU A 7 56.62 -27.34 -14.62
CA LEU A 7 55.53 -28.12 -15.26
C LEU A 7 54.73 -27.39 -16.37
N ILE A 8 54.97 -27.77 -17.64
CA ILE A 8 54.06 -28.52 -18.57
C ILE A 8 52.87 -27.67 -19.05
N GLY A 9 52.70 -27.27 -20.31
CA GLY A 9 53.09 -27.89 -21.58
C GLY A 9 51.94 -28.72 -22.14
N LEU A 10 50.96 -28.11 -22.83
CA LEU A 10 50.25 -28.77 -23.94
C LEU A 10 49.51 -27.76 -24.82
N LEU A 11 49.97 -27.68 -26.06
CA LEU A 11 49.34 -27.05 -27.22
C LEU A 11 48.56 -28.15 -27.95
N CYS A 12 47.24 -28.03 -28.09
CA CYS A 12 46.48 -28.79 -29.09
C CYS A 12 45.52 -27.85 -29.83
N MET A 13 45.72 -27.82 -31.14
CA MET A 13 45.06 -27.00 -32.15
C MET A 13 43.74 -27.64 -32.61
N ALA A 14 42.77 -26.76 -32.90
CA ALA A 14 41.66 -26.88 -33.85
C ALA A 14 40.57 -27.94 -33.62
N THR A 15 39.31 -27.48 -33.53
CA THR A 15 38.31 -27.73 -34.58
C THR A 15 37.32 -26.56 -34.67
N LEU A 16 37.06 -26.11 -35.90
CA LEU A 16 35.95 -25.23 -36.26
C LEU A 16 34.63 -26.00 -36.17
N GLY A 17 33.56 -25.32 -35.76
CA GLY A 17 32.19 -25.67 -36.14
C GLY A 17 31.19 -25.70 -34.99
N GLY A 18 30.22 -24.79 -35.03
CA GLY A 18 28.97 -24.91 -34.26
C GLY A 18 28.70 -23.77 -33.29
N ILE A 19 28.22 -22.64 -33.81
CA ILE A 19 27.44 -21.67 -33.03
C ILE A 19 26.12 -22.34 -32.63
N ASN A 20 25.97 -22.67 -31.35
CA ASN A 20 24.66 -22.91 -30.76
C ASN A 20 24.43 -21.81 -29.72
N ASN A 21 23.69 -20.78 -30.12
CA ASN A 21 23.06 -19.83 -29.23
C ASN A 21 22.13 -20.62 -28.30
N ILE A 22 22.58 -20.91 -27.08
CA ILE A 22 21.67 -21.24 -25.99
C ILE A 22 21.03 -19.90 -25.62
N GLY A 23 19.85 -19.66 -26.18
CA GLY A 23 19.06 -18.47 -25.90
C GLY A 23 18.99 -18.25 -24.41
N GLN A 24 19.49 -17.10 -23.95
CA GLN A 24 19.08 -16.57 -22.66
C GLN A 24 17.56 -16.45 -22.74
N HIS A 25 16.85 -17.26 -21.94
CA HIS A 25 15.45 -17.03 -21.69
C HIS A 25 15.40 -15.73 -20.87
N VAL A 26 15.36 -14.60 -21.58
CA VAL A 26 15.07 -13.30 -21.00
C VAL A 26 13.66 -13.43 -20.46
N PHE A 27 13.54 -13.54 -19.14
CA PHE A 27 12.26 -13.35 -18.48
C PHE A 27 11.95 -11.86 -18.56
N THR A 28 11.39 -11.42 -19.69
CA THR A 28 10.71 -10.14 -19.77
C THR A 28 9.48 -10.28 -18.89
N VAL A 29 9.57 -9.79 -17.66
CA VAL A 29 8.37 -9.36 -16.94
C VAL A 29 7.85 -8.17 -17.74
N ASP A 30 6.98 -8.44 -18.72
CA ASP A 30 5.96 -7.48 -19.13
C ASP A 30 5.02 -7.34 -17.94
N GLY A 31 5.54 -6.69 -16.90
CA GLY A 31 4.74 -6.13 -15.86
C GLY A 31 4.07 -4.96 -16.52
N ASP A 32 2.84 -5.20 -16.99
CA ASP A 32 1.81 -4.17 -17.07
C ASP A 32 1.68 -3.63 -15.64
N THR A 33 2.62 -2.77 -15.27
CA THR A 33 2.56 -2.00 -14.06
C THR A 33 1.47 -0.99 -14.38
N SER A 34 0.25 -1.35 -14.04
CA SER A 34 -0.83 -0.39 -13.91
C SER A 34 -0.37 0.58 -12.83
N VAL A 35 0.34 1.63 -13.25
CA VAL A 35 0.70 2.74 -12.37
C VAL A 35 -0.63 3.30 -11.90
N ILE A 36 -0.93 3.13 -10.62
CA ILE A 36 -2.06 3.81 -10.01
C ILE A 36 -1.72 5.29 -10.09
N ASP A 37 -2.31 5.98 -11.06
CA ASP A 37 -2.18 7.43 -11.18
C ASP A 37 -3.04 8.09 -10.08
N ILE A 38 -2.41 8.27 -8.91
CA ILE A 38 -3.00 8.97 -7.76
C ILE A 38 -3.21 10.46 -8.08
N LEU A 39 -2.58 10.98 -9.14
CA LEU A 39 -2.72 12.36 -9.61
C LEU A 39 -3.82 12.53 -10.66
N ASN A 40 -4.47 11.44 -11.09
CA ASN A 40 -5.58 11.51 -12.01
C ASN A 40 -6.78 12.21 -11.34
N LYS A 41 -6.89 13.51 -11.59
CA LYS A 41 -7.96 14.38 -11.08
C LYS A 41 -9.36 13.96 -11.51
N ASN A 42 -9.48 13.04 -12.48
CA ASN A 42 -10.77 12.54 -12.96
C ASN A 42 -11.30 11.36 -12.13
N LYS A 43 -10.48 10.75 -11.25
CA LYS A 43 -10.98 9.74 -10.31
C LYS A 43 -11.57 10.43 -9.09
N GLU A 44 -12.90 10.40 -8.98
CA GLU A 44 -13.61 10.97 -7.84
C GLU A 44 -13.21 10.24 -6.55
N ILE A 45 -12.71 10.99 -5.58
CA ILE A 45 -12.52 10.52 -4.21
C ILE A 45 -13.87 10.64 -3.50
N ASN A 46 -14.40 9.53 -3.02
CA ASN A 46 -15.59 9.55 -2.20
C ASN A 46 -15.23 10.02 -0.78
N ILE A 47 -15.89 11.07 -0.31
CA ILE A 47 -15.68 11.68 1.00
C ILE A 47 -16.95 11.47 1.82
N SER A 48 -16.83 10.76 2.95
CA SER A 48 -17.96 10.53 3.86
C SER A 48 -18.48 11.84 4.46
N PRO A 49 -19.70 11.86 5.04
CA PRO A 49 -20.11 12.88 6.00
C PRO A 49 -19.09 13.02 7.16
N VAL A 50 -19.20 14.12 7.91
CA VAL A 50 -18.40 14.28 9.14
C VAL A 50 -18.85 13.25 10.15
N LEU A 51 -17.89 12.54 10.71
CA LEU A 51 -18.07 11.53 11.75
C LEU A 51 -17.53 12.06 13.07
N THR A 52 -18.24 11.75 14.14
CA THR A 52 -17.69 11.79 15.50
C THR A 52 -16.74 10.61 15.72
N PHE A 53 -15.99 10.66 16.82
CA PHE A 53 -15.15 9.54 17.24
C PHE A 53 -15.93 8.22 17.31
N ASP A 54 -17.12 8.22 17.94
CA ASP A 54 -17.92 7.00 18.12
C ASP A 54 -18.54 6.50 16.81
N GLU A 55 -18.83 7.39 15.86
CA GLU A 55 -19.29 7.00 14.53
C GLU A 55 -18.18 6.36 13.71
N MET A 56 -16.97 6.94 13.73
CA MET A 56 -15.79 6.34 13.08
C MET A 56 -15.51 4.94 13.63
N VAL A 57 -15.51 4.76 14.96
CA VAL A 57 -15.28 3.44 15.57
C VAL A 57 -16.38 2.45 15.17
N ARG A 58 -17.64 2.89 15.13
CA ARG A 58 -18.77 2.06 14.67
C ARG A 58 -18.66 1.65 13.21
N GLU A 59 -18.24 2.57 12.34
CA GLU A 59 -18.02 2.28 10.91
C GLU A 59 -16.92 1.25 10.75
N VAL A 60 -15.75 1.45 11.36
CA VAL A 60 -14.63 0.50 11.32
C VAL A 60 -15.02 -0.87 11.88
N ALA A 61 -15.79 -0.91 12.97
CA ALA A 61 -16.28 -2.15 13.55
C ALA A 61 -17.21 -2.89 12.58
N LYS A 62 -18.13 -2.16 11.94
CA LYS A 62 -19.10 -2.72 10.99
C LYS A 62 -18.41 -3.24 9.74
N GLU A 63 -17.52 -2.45 9.13
CA GLU A 63 -16.84 -2.81 7.88
C GLU A 63 -15.92 -4.03 8.06
N ASN A 64 -15.29 -4.16 9.23
CA ASN A 64 -14.39 -5.27 9.52
C ASN A 64 -15.06 -6.47 10.23
N GLY A 65 -16.35 -6.38 10.58
CA GLY A 65 -17.06 -7.44 11.31
C GLY A 65 -16.51 -7.70 12.73
N ILE A 66 -15.99 -6.67 13.39
CA ILE A 66 -15.36 -6.76 14.72
C ILE A 66 -16.17 -6.03 15.79
N SER A 67 -15.86 -6.26 17.06
CA SER A 67 -16.50 -5.53 18.16
C SER A 67 -16.07 -4.06 18.19
N ILE A 68 -16.89 -3.18 18.77
CA ILE A 68 -16.57 -1.76 18.98
C ILE A 68 -15.28 -1.58 19.80
N ILE A 69 -15.09 -2.42 20.81
CA ILE A 69 -13.90 -2.37 21.68
C ILE A 69 -12.66 -2.73 20.87
N GLN A 70 -12.74 -3.79 20.06
CA GLN A 70 -11.65 -4.20 19.18
C GLN A 70 -11.34 -3.14 18.13
N ALA A 71 -12.35 -2.56 17.48
CA ALA A 71 -12.16 -1.48 16.52
C ALA A 71 -11.43 -0.28 17.15
N GLN A 72 -11.83 0.12 18.37
CA GLN A 72 -11.15 1.20 19.10
C GLN A 72 -9.67 0.88 19.37
N GLN A 73 -9.37 -0.36 19.75
CA GLN A 73 -8.01 -0.83 20.01
C GLN A 73 -7.17 -0.84 18.73
N GLU A 74 -7.71 -1.36 17.62
CA GLU A 74 -7.03 -1.40 16.33
C GLU A 74 -6.83 0.00 15.73
N LEU A 75 -7.71 0.96 16.05
CA LEU A 75 -7.53 2.38 15.73
C LEU A 75 -6.47 3.07 16.60
N GLY A 76 -5.86 2.35 17.56
CA GLY A 76 -4.80 2.85 18.43
C GLY A 76 -5.29 3.77 19.56
N PHE A 77 -6.58 3.74 19.90
CA PHE A 77 -7.13 4.60 20.94
C PHE A 77 -7.19 3.90 22.30
N THR A 78 -6.44 4.44 23.25
CA THR A 78 -6.62 4.17 24.68
C THR A 78 -7.93 4.78 25.20
N ALA A 79 -8.41 4.34 26.35
CA ALA A 79 -9.57 4.97 27.01
C ALA A 79 -9.37 6.48 27.23
N LYS A 80 -8.14 6.91 27.55
CA LYS A 80 -7.78 8.32 27.73
C LYS A 80 -7.89 9.11 26.43
N SER A 81 -7.27 8.63 25.34
CA SER A 81 -7.31 9.35 24.05
C SER A 81 -8.70 9.31 23.41
N ALA A 82 -9.45 8.22 23.57
CA ALA A 82 -10.85 8.14 23.17
C ALA A 82 -11.72 9.17 23.92
N ARG A 83 -11.53 9.32 25.23
CA ARG A 83 -12.21 10.36 26.03
C ARG A 83 -11.83 11.76 25.54
N GLN A 84 -10.55 12.01 25.28
CA GLN A 84 -10.07 13.29 24.77
C GLN A 84 -10.70 13.63 23.41
N ALA A 85 -10.75 12.68 22.48
CA ALA A 85 -11.37 12.87 21.17
C ALA A 85 -12.85 13.29 21.29
N ARG A 86 -13.60 12.63 22.19
CA ARG A 86 -15.00 12.99 22.48
C ARG A 86 -15.14 14.38 23.10
N THR A 87 -14.37 14.68 24.14
CA THR A 87 -14.41 16.00 24.81
C THR A 87 -14.03 17.13 23.87
N ALA A 88 -13.00 16.92 23.03
CA ALA A 88 -12.56 17.89 22.04
C ALA A 88 -13.49 17.99 20.83
N ARG A 89 -14.52 17.12 20.73
CA ARG A 89 -15.41 16.99 19.57
C ARG A 89 -14.62 16.84 18.27
N ALA A 90 -13.60 15.99 18.31
CA ALA A 90 -12.77 15.71 17.15
C ALA A 90 -13.64 15.19 15.99
N THR A 91 -13.39 15.73 14.81
CA THR A 91 -14.11 15.37 13.57
C THR A 91 -13.28 14.43 12.74
N TYR A 92 -13.96 13.49 12.09
CA TYR A 92 -13.34 12.47 11.26
C TYR A 92 -14.07 12.34 9.93
N ARG A 93 -13.40 11.82 8.91
CA ARG A 93 -13.99 11.42 7.62
C ARG A 93 -13.31 10.18 7.07
N ALA A 94 -14.06 9.37 6.34
CA ALA A 94 -13.51 8.34 5.47
C ALA A 94 -13.33 8.92 4.05
N LEU A 95 -12.13 8.76 3.50
CA LEU A 95 -11.81 9.05 2.11
C LEU A 95 -11.59 7.71 1.41
N SER A 96 -12.30 7.45 0.32
CA SER A 96 -12.18 6.17 -0.38
C SER A 96 -12.10 6.30 -1.88
N GLN A 97 -11.34 5.40 -2.51
CA GLN A 97 -11.13 5.35 -3.95
C GLN A 97 -10.98 3.90 -4.42
N SER A 98 -11.67 3.55 -5.51
CA SER A 98 -11.47 2.26 -6.17
C SER A 98 -10.26 2.32 -7.10
N LEU A 99 -9.36 1.35 -6.99
CA LEU A 99 -8.01 1.44 -7.56
C LEU A 99 -7.90 0.97 -9.03
N THR A 100 -8.87 0.24 -9.57
CA THR A 100 -8.76 -0.38 -10.90
C THR A 100 -10.05 -0.32 -11.68
N ASP A 101 -9.90 -0.30 -13.00
CA ASP A 101 -11.00 -0.26 -13.96
C ASP A 101 -11.32 -1.68 -14.48
N ASN A 102 -10.48 -2.68 -14.18
CA ASN A 102 -10.71 -4.08 -14.51
C ASN A 102 -11.93 -4.63 -13.73
N VAL A 103 -12.74 -5.46 -14.38
CA VAL A 103 -14.04 -5.94 -13.86
C VAL A 103 -13.87 -7.08 -12.84
N SER A 104 -12.77 -7.83 -12.91
CA SER A 104 -12.60 -9.07 -12.12
C SER A 104 -12.28 -8.82 -10.63
N TYR A 105 -11.56 -7.74 -10.32
CA TYR A 105 -11.21 -7.39 -8.95
C TYR A 105 -11.13 -5.86 -8.84
N ARG A 106 -11.93 -5.25 -7.95
CA ARG A 106 -11.99 -3.79 -7.75
C ARG A 106 -11.79 -3.41 -6.28
N PRO A 107 -10.55 -3.43 -5.78
CA PRO A 107 -10.28 -3.06 -4.39
C PRO A 107 -10.60 -1.59 -4.17
N THR A 108 -11.04 -1.26 -2.97
CA THR A 108 -11.31 0.10 -2.54
C THR A 108 -10.40 0.44 -1.39
N MET A 109 -9.48 1.37 -1.62
CA MET A 109 -8.65 1.91 -0.56
C MET A 109 -9.49 2.90 0.25
N ARG A 110 -9.40 2.84 1.58
CA ARG A 110 -10.10 3.73 2.50
C ARG A 110 -9.13 4.29 3.54
N PHE A 111 -9.17 5.60 3.72
CA PHE A 111 -8.46 6.33 4.75
C PHE A 111 -9.44 6.89 5.76
N TYR A 112 -9.31 6.51 7.03
CA TYR A 112 -9.99 7.22 8.11
C TYR A 112 -9.08 8.36 8.58
N CYS A 113 -9.55 9.58 8.44
CA CYS A 113 -8.78 10.78 8.72
C CYS A 113 -9.41 11.56 9.87
N GLU A 114 -8.58 12.06 10.79
CA GLU A 114 -8.99 13.14 11.67
C GLU A 114 -8.91 14.44 10.86
N THR A 115 -9.97 15.22 10.86
CA THR A 115 -10.07 16.45 10.09
C THR A 115 -10.25 17.67 10.98
N SER A 116 -9.91 18.83 10.44
CA SER A 116 -10.36 20.13 10.93
C SER A 116 -11.32 20.70 9.89
N GLU A 117 -12.55 20.98 10.31
CA GLU A 117 -13.62 21.45 9.43
C GLU A 117 -13.90 22.93 9.73
N SER A 118 -13.89 23.78 8.71
CA SER A 118 -14.22 25.21 8.85
C SER A 118 -14.85 25.75 7.56
N GLY A 119 -16.15 26.03 7.58
CA GLY A 119 -16.89 26.43 6.39
C GLY A 119 -16.76 25.37 5.28
N ASN A 120 -16.19 25.78 4.13
CA ASN A 120 -15.92 24.89 3.01
C ASN A 120 -14.55 24.19 3.09
N PHE A 121 -13.72 24.55 4.07
CA PHE A 121 -12.37 24.02 4.22
C PHE A 121 -12.34 22.77 5.08
N ARG A 122 -11.52 21.81 4.63
CA ARG A 122 -11.31 20.51 5.26
C ARG A 122 -9.82 20.23 5.27
N ALA A 123 -9.19 20.33 6.43
CA ALA A 123 -7.78 19.98 6.57
C ALA A 123 -7.68 18.58 7.16
N ILE A 124 -6.88 17.71 6.54
CA ILE A 124 -6.51 16.42 7.14
C ILE A 124 -5.45 16.70 8.20
N LYS A 125 -5.79 16.46 9.47
CA LYS A 125 -4.85 16.59 10.59
C LYS A 125 -3.93 15.39 10.66
N ARG A 126 -4.50 14.20 10.49
CA ARG A 126 -3.76 12.91 10.47
C ARG A 126 -4.60 11.80 9.87
N ILE A 127 -3.92 10.79 9.35
CA ILE A 127 -4.51 9.51 8.99
C ILE A 127 -4.54 8.65 10.26
N VAL A 128 -5.72 8.15 10.62
CA VAL A 128 -5.97 7.28 11.76
C VAL A 128 -5.73 5.82 11.38
N ARG A 129 -6.25 5.41 10.23
CA ARG A 129 -6.17 4.04 9.72
C ARG A 129 -6.28 4.02 8.20
N VAL A 130 -5.65 3.03 7.60
CA VAL A 130 -5.72 2.73 6.17
C VAL A 130 -6.26 1.31 6.02
N GLU A 131 -7.21 1.14 5.10
CA GLU A 131 -7.83 -0.15 4.77
C GLU A 131 -7.86 -0.32 3.25
N MET A 132 -7.89 -1.57 2.79
CA MET A 132 -8.00 -1.96 1.39
C MET A 132 -8.75 -3.28 1.24
#